data_AF-A0A3D1F8M4-F1
#
_entry.id   AF-A0A3D1F8M4-F1
#
_cell.length_a   1.000
_cell.length_b   1.000
_cell.length_c   1.000
_cell.angle_alpha   90.00
_cell.angle_beta   90.00
_cell.angle_gamma   90.00
#
_symmetry.space_group_name_H-M   'P 1'
#
loop_
_entity.id
_entity.type
_entity.pdbx_description
1 polymer ?
#
loop_
_entity_poly.entity_id
_entity_poly.type
_entity_poly.pdbx_seq_one_letter_code
_entity_poly.pdbx_strand_id
1 'polypeptide(L)'
;MATALEKWVEEQARLTCPDKIYWCDGSEEEARRLIEIGMKEEKINGQAIFHKLNQENWPNAYLHRSHHSDVARTEHLTYVCHPDKETAGPNNNWMAPEEAKEKMRALSSGCMRGRTMYVLPYMMGHPDSPYA
;
A
#
# COMPACT_ATOMS: atom_id res chain seq x y z
N MET A 1 -2.34 -12.27 25.08
CA MET A 1 -1.85 -13.09 23.95
C MET A 1 -2.03 -12.26 22.70
N ALA A 2 -1.05 -12.23 21.79
CA ALA A 2 -1.18 -11.49 20.53
C ALA A 2 -2.31 -12.06 19.65
N THR A 3 -3.11 -11.17 19.08
CA THR A 3 -4.17 -11.43 18.11
C THR A 3 -3.61 -11.99 16.79
N ALA A 4 -4.49 -12.54 15.94
CA ALA A 4 -4.07 -13.02 14.62
C ALA A 4 -3.48 -11.90 13.75
N LEU A 5 -4.05 -10.69 13.85
CA LEU A 5 -3.58 -9.51 13.14
C LEU A 5 -2.19 -9.08 13.62
N GLU A 6 -1.98 -8.98 14.93
CA GLU A 6 -0.67 -8.61 15.49
C GLU A 6 0.42 -9.60 15.07
N LYS A 7 0.13 -10.91 15.11
CA LYS A 7 1.07 -11.94 14.63
C LYS A 7 1.43 -11.78 13.15
N TRP A 8 0.45 -11.47 12.31
CA TRP A 8 0.68 -11.25 10.89
C TRP A 8 1.51 -9.98 10.64
N VAL A 9 1.21 -8.87 11.33
CA VAL A 9 2.00 -7.63 11.24
C VAL A 9 3.44 -7.87 11.67
N GLU A 10 3.67 -8.61 12.76
CA GLU A 10 5.01 -9.01 13.18
C GLU A 10 5.75 -9.85 12.14
N GLU A 11 5.04 -10.78 11.48
CA GLU A 11 5.62 -11.58 10.39
C GLU A 11 6.01 -10.71 9.19
N GLN A 12 5.15 -9.78 8.77
CA GLN A 12 5.47 -8.86 7.68
C GLN A 12 6.64 -7.94 8.07
N ALA A 13 6.67 -7.41 9.29
CA ALA A 13 7.78 -6.58 9.76
C ALA A 13 9.12 -7.34 9.78
N ARG A 14 9.12 -8.61 10.18
CA ARG A 14 10.33 -9.46 10.10
C ARG A 14 10.82 -9.63 8.67
N LEU A 15 9.91 -9.80 7.71
CA LEU A 15 10.24 -9.94 6.30
C LEU A 15 10.74 -8.61 5.70
N THR A 16 9.99 -7.52 5.87
CA THR A 16 10.22 -6.25 5.18
C THR A 16 11.25 -5.35 5.87
N CYS A 17 11.55 -5.62 7.14
CA CYS A 17 12.51 -4.89 7.97
C CYS A 17 12.29 -3.36 8.01
N PRO A 18 11.09 -2.86 8.40
CA PRO A 18 10.85 -1.44 8.52
C PRO A 18 11.54 -0.83 9.75
N ASP A 19 11.77 0.47 9.74
CA ASP A 19 12.33 1.19 10.90
C ASP A 19 11.27 1.43 11.97
N LYS A 20 10.01 1.58 11.55
CA LYS A 20 8.86 1.88 12.40
C LYS A 20 7.62 1.18 11.88
N ILE A 21 6.74 0.78 12.79
CA ILE A 21 5.39 0.34 12.48
C ILE A 21 4.43 1.41 12.97
N TYR A 22 3.51 1.84 12.13
CA TYR A 22 2.51 2.85 12.47
C TYR A 22 1.11 2.34 12.15
N TRP A 23 0.22 2.38 13.14
CA TRP A 23 -1.17 1.95 13.00
C TRP A 23 -2.04 3.15 12.69
N CYS A 24 -2.66 3.14 11.51
CA CYS A 24 -3.52 4.22 11.06
C CYS A 24 -4.88 4.18 11.76
N ASP A 25 -5.33 5.34 12.24
CA ASP A 25 -6.63 5.52 12.88
C ASP A 25 -7.69 6.13 11.94
N GLY A 26 -7.27 6.71 10.81
CA GLY A 26 -8.16 7.33 9.83
C GLY A 26 -8.70 8.71 10.23
N SER A 27 -8.16 9.32 11.29
CA SER A 27 -8.53 10.67 11.74
C SER A 27 -8.12 11.75 10.72
N GLU A 28 -8.78 12.91 10.80
CA GLU A 28 -8.39 14.06 9.98
C GLU A 28 -7.00 14.59 10.36
N GLU A 29 -6.64 14.50 11.65
CA GLU A 29 -5.32 14.87 12.18
C GLU A 29 -4.23 14.00 11.56
N GLU A 30 -4.45 12.68 11.48
CA GLU A 30 -3.56 11.74 10.81
C GLU A 30 -3.41 12.07 9.33
N ALA A 31 -4.54 12.30 8.63
CA ALA A 31 -4.51 12.66 7.21
C ALA A 31 -3.71 13.95 6.95
N ARG A 32 -3.93 15.00 7.76
CA ARG A 32 -3.17 16.26 7.67
C ARG A 32 -1.68 16.04 7.90
N ARG A 33 -1.32 15.22 8.90
CA ARG A 33 0.07 14.90 9.22
C ARG A 33 0.76 14.14 8.07
N LEU A 34 0.11 13.16 7.47
CA LEU A 34 0.67 12.41 6.33
C LEU A 34 0.87 13.30 5.10
N ILE A 35 -0.07 14.20 4.84
CA ILE A 35 0.07 15.21 3.78
C ILE A 35 1.24 16.15 4.07
N GLU A 36 1.40 16.59 5.32
CA GLU A 36 2.54 17.41 5.74
C GLU A 36 3.89 16.71 5.54
N ILE A 37 4.00 15.44 5.91
CA ILE A 37 5.16 14.58 5.65
C ILE A 37 5.43 14.51 4.14
N GLY A 38 4.41 14.27 3.33
CA GLY A 38 4.54 14.23 1.86
C GLY A 38 4.93 15.56 1.21
N MET A 39 4.63 16.69 1.85
CA MET A 39 5.04 18.01 1.37
C MET A 39 6.47 18.39 1.79
N LYS A 40 6.91 17.96 2.99
CA LYS A 40 8.12 18.49 3.64
C LYS A 40 9.29 17.49 3.66
N GLU A 41 9.00 16.21 3.81
CA GLU A 41 9.99 15.17 4.11
C GLU A 41 10.18 14.23 2.93
N GLU A 42 9.08 13.63 2.45
CA GLU A 42 9.13 12.62 1.40
C GLU A 42 9.27 13.24 0.02
N LYS A 43 10.04 12.55 -0.84
CA LYS A 43 10.33 13.02 -2.20
C LYS A 43 10.30 11.90 -3.22
N ILE A 44 9.83 12.24 -4.42
CA ILE A 44 9.93 11.43 -5.63
C ILE A 44 10.62 12.26 -6.71
N ASN A 45 11.66 11.71 -7.34
CA ASN A 45 12.49 12.44 -8.32
C ASN A 45 13.02 13.80 -7.82
N GLY A 46 13.36 13.86 -6.51
CA GLY A 46 13.85 15.08 -5.87
C GLY A 46 12.78 16.14 -5.58
N GLN A 47 11.52 15.90 -5.92
CA GLN A 47 10.39 16.79 -5.65
C GLN A 47 9.55 16.26 -4.50
N ALA A 48 8.90 17.14 -3.75
CA ALA A 48 7.93 16.74 -2.72
C ALA A 48 6.82 15.86 -3.31
N ILE A 49 6.29 14.92 -2.53
CA ILE A 49 5.19 14.05 -2.96
C ILE A 49 3.92 14.85 -3.24
N PHE A 50 3.61 15.83 -2.40
CA PHE A 50 2.40 16.65 -2.52
C PHE A 50 2.70 18.13 -2.71
N HIS A 51 1.87 18.78 -3.52
CA HIS A 51 1.86 20.23 -3.71
C HIS A 51 0.46 20.77 -3.42
N LYS A 52 0.34 21.82 -2.61
CA LYS A 52 -0.96 22.50 -2.41
C LYS A 52 -1.45 23.10 -3.72
N LEU A 53 -2.72 22.89 -4.03
CA LEU A 53 -3.41 23.65 -5.07
C LEU A 53 -3.80 25.03 -4.54
N ASN A 54 -4.39 25.88 -5.40
CA ASN A 54 -4.98 27.14 -4.95
C ASN A 54 -6.13 26.83 -3.98
N GLN A 55 -5.99 27.20 -2.70
CA GLN A 55 -6.95 26.86 -1.65
C GLN A 55 -8.20 27.75 -1.63
N GLU A 56 -8.19 28.88 -2.34
CA GLU A 56 -9.41 29.70 -2.55
C GLU A 56 -10.36 28.99 -3.51
N ASN A 57 -9.82 28.38 -4.57
CA ASN A 57 -10.59 27.67 -5.59
C ASN A 57 -10.79 26.19 -5.24
N TRP A 58 -9.81 25.57 -4.56
CA TRP A 58 -9.74 24.14 -4.29
C TRP A 58 -9.28 23.89 -2.85
N PRO A 59 -10.14 24.16 -1.84
CA PRO A 59 -9.80 23.94 -0.44
C PRO A 59 -9.49 22.46 -0.18
N ASN A 60 -8.45 22.20 0.61
CA ASN A 60 -7.95 20.87 0.96
C ASN A 60 -7.55 19.99 -0.24
N ALA A 61 -7.22 20.61 -1.38
CA ALA A 61 -6.80 19.88 -2.57
C ALA A 61 -5.27 19.95 -2.79
N TYR A 62 -4.73 18.82 -3.24
CA TYR A 62 -3.29 18.61 -3.41
C TYR A 62 -3.01 17.93 -4.76
N LEU A 63 -1.88 18.26 -5.37
CA LEU A 63 -1.35 17.63 -6.57
C LEU A 63 -0.21 16.67 -6.21
N HIS A 64 -0.33 15.43 -6.69
CA HIS A 64 0.77 14.47 -6.73
C HIS A 64 1.15 14.20 -8.20
N ARG A 65 2.45 14.05 -8.47
CA ARG A 65 2.98 13.62 -9.77
C ARG A 65 3.80 12.35 -9.55
N SER A 66 3.35 11.24 -10.14
CA SER A 66 4.04 9.96 -10.01
C SER A 66 5.33 9.92 -10.82
N HIS A 67 6.11 8.85 -10.63
CA HIS A 67 7.25 8.57 -11.48
C HIS A 67 6.76 8.27 -12.91
N HIS A 68 7.47 8.75 -13.94
CA HIS A 68 7.04 8.57 -15.34
C HIS A 68 6.94 7.10 -15.79
N SER A 69 7.62 6.19 -15.08
CA SER A 69 7.55 4.75 -15.34
C SER A 69 6.38 4.06 -14.63
N ASP A 70 5.64 4.77 -13.78
CA ASP A 70 4.54 4.24 -12.97
C ASP A 70 3.35 5.21 -13.02
N VAL A 71 2.66 5.18 -14.17
CA VAL A 71 1.56 6.11 -14.50
C VAL A 71 0.24 5.41 -14.76
N ALA A 72 0.26 4.08 -14.82
CA ALA A 72 -0.90 3.27 -15.16
C ALA A 72 -0.74 1.87 -14.57
N ARG A 73 -1.85 1.16 -14.44
CA ARG A 73 -1.86 -0.24 -14.02
C ARG A 73 -1.05 -1.10 -15.00
N THR A 74 -0.19 -1.96 -14.46
CA THR A 74 0.63 -2.87 -15.26
C THR A 74 -0.08 -4.23 -15.42
N GLU A 75 -1.05 -4.29 -16.34
CA GLU A 75 -1.94 -5.45 -16.50
C GLU A 75 -1.19 -6.76 -16.77
N HIS A 76 -0.14 -6.73 -17.60
CA HIS A 76 0.68 -7.91 -17.89
C HIS A 76 1.50 -8.44 -16.70
N LEU A 77 1.57 -7.68 -15.59
CA LEU A 77 2.16 -8.11 -14.31
C LEU A 77 1.12 -8.27 -13.20
N THR A 78 -0.17 -8.31 -13.54
CA THR A 78 -1.26 -8.55 -12.59
C THR A 78 -1.72 -10.00 -12.72
N TYR A 79 -1.66 -10.76 -11.64
CA TYR A 79 -1.86 -12.22 -11.64
C TYR A 79 -3.00 -12.67 -10.73
N VAL A 80 -3.68 -13.73 -11.15
CA VAL A 80 -4.64 -14.49 -10.33
C VAL A 80 -4.02 -15.87 -10.04
N CYS A 81 -3.58 -16.07 -8.80
CA CYS A 81 -2.82 -17.26 -8.40
C CYS A 81 -3.72 -18.30 -7.71
N HIS A 82 -4.62 -18.92 -8.47
CA HIS A 82 -5.33 -20.13 -8.03
C HIS A 82 -4.41 -21.37 -8.09
N PRO A 83 -4.67 -22.44 -7.31
CA PRO A 83 -3.90 -23.68 -7.40
C PRO A 83 -3.87 -24.27 -8.81
N ASP A 84 -5.01 -24.23 -9.50
CA ASP A 84 -5.16 -24.64 -10.90
C ASP A 84 -5.30 -23.42 -11.82
N LYS A 85 -4.81 -23.55 -13.06
CA LYS A 85 -4.80 -22.48 -14.05
C LYS A 85 -6.19 -22.23 -14.63
N GLU A 86 -6.97 -23.30 -14.73
CA GLU A 86 -8.29 -23.33 -15.33
C GLU A 86 -9.27 -22.44 -14.56
N THR A 87 -9.21 -22.43 -13.22
CA THR A 87 -10.04 -21.55 -12.37
C THR A 87 -9.70 -20.08 -12.54
N ALA A 88 -8.43 -19.73 -12.78
CA ALA A 88 -8.08 -18.35 -13.13
C ALA A 88 -8.69 -17.96 -14.49
N GLY A 89 -8.85 -18.91 -15.40
CA GLY A 89 -9.54 -18.72 -16.67
C GLY A 89 -8.71 -17.96 -17.73
N PRO A 90 -9.21 -17.89 -18.98
CA PRO A 90 -8.44 -17.39 -20.11
C PRO A 90 -8.22 -15.88 -20.13
N ASN A 91 -8.96 -15.13 -19.31
CA ASN A 91 -8.89 -13.67 -19.25
C ASN A 91 -7.89 -13.15 -18.19
N ASN A 92 -7.22 -14.03 -17.46
CA ASN A 92 -6.31 -13.67 -16.38
C ASN A 92 -4.89 -14.19 -16.66
N ASN A 93 -3.88 -13.43 -16.21
CA ASN A 93 -2.54 -14.00 -16.11
C ASN A 93 -2.50 -14.92 -14.89
N TRP A 94 -1.95 -16.12 -15.06
CA TRP A 94 -1.82 -17.10 -14.00
C TRP A 94 -0.36 -17.38 -13.69
N MET A 95 -0.07 -17.58 -12.40
CA MET A 95 1.21 -18.02 -11.86
C MET A 95 0.92 -19.01 -10.75
N ALA A 96 1.71 -20.07 -10.62
CA ALA A 96 1.54 -21.03 -9.55
C ALA A 96 1.64 -20.31 -8.18
N PRO A 97 0.77 -20.62 -7.18
CA PRO A 97 0.76 -19.89 -5.92
C PRO A 97 2.10 -19.89 -5.18
N GLU A 98 2.81 -21.01 -5.17
CA GLU A 98 4.11 -21.10 -4.49
C GLU A 98 5.20 -20.33 -5.25
N GLU A 99 5.21 -20.39 -6.59
CA GLU A 99 6.10 -19.56 -7.42
C GLU A 99 5.88 -18.06 -7.15
N ALA A 100 4.61 -17.63 -7.09
CA ALA A 100 4.25 -16.25 -6.78
C ALA A 100 4.72 -15.84 -5.38
N LYS A 101 4.48 -16.69 -4.37
CA LYS A 101 4.91 -16.41 -2.99
C LYS A 101 6.43 -16.36 -2.86
N GLU A 102 7.16 -17.28 -3.48
CA GLU A 102 8.63 -17.27 -3.48
C GLU A 102 9.16 -15.97 -4.09
N LYS A 103 8.63 -15.58 -5.26
CA LYS A 103 9.00 -14.35 -5.94
C LYS A 103 8.72 -13.12 -5.08
N MET A 104 7.53 -13.03 -4.50
CA MET A 104 7.13 -11.89 -3.67
C MET A 104 7.91 -11.84 -2.35
N ARG A 105 8.19 -12.98 -1.70
CA ARG A 105 9.04 -13.02 -0.50
C ARG A 105 10.45 -12.52 -0.80
N ALA A 106 11.02 -12.92 -1.92
CA ALA A 106 12.34 -12.45 -2.34
C ALA A 106 12.37 -10.93 -2.58
N LEU A 107 11.36 -10.39 -3.28
CA LEU A 107 11.24 -8.95 -3.53
C LEU A 107 10.96 -8.14 -2.25
N SER A 108 10.18 -8.70 -1.33
CA SER A 108 9.78 -8.03 -0.08
C SER A 108 10.86 -8.09 1.01
N SER A 109 11.82 -9.01 0.91
CA SER A 109 12.87 -9.19 1.91
C SER A 109 13.69 -7.91 2.10
N GLY A 110 13.48 -7.22 3.22
CA GLY A 110 14.14 -5.96 3.57
C GLY A 110 13.70 -4.75 2.74
N CYS A 111 12.59 -4.82 2.00
CA CYS A 111 12.17 -3.74 1.09
C CYS A 111 11.75 -2.44 1.79
N MET A 112 11.52 -2.47 3.11
CA MET A 112 11.10 -1.32 3.92
C MET A 112 12.20 -0.76 4.83
N ARG A 113 13.46 -1.17 4.69
CA ARG A 113 14.57 -0.57 5.45
C ARG A 113 14.60 0.95 5.25
N GLY A 114 14.69 1.72 6.33
CA GLY A 114 14.64 3.18 6.26
C GLY A 114 13.24 3.76 6.11
N ARG A 115 12.18 2.93 6.16
CA ARG A 115 10.79 3.35 5.93
C ARG A 115 9.87 2.96 7.09
N THR A 116 8.78 3.69 7.21
CA THR A 116 7.65 3.32 8.09
C THR A 116 6.78 2.30 7.37
N MET A 117 6.47 1.18 8.04
CA MET A 117 5.41 0.27 7.63
C MET A 117 4.09 0.74 8.24
N TYR A 118 3.20 1.24 7.40
CA TYR A 118 1.86 1.63 7.81
C TYR A 118 0.93 0.41 7.82
N VAL A 119 0.17 0.24 8.90
CA VAL A 119 -0.90 -0.75 9.00
C VAL A 119 -2.21 0.01 8.87
N LEU A 120 -2.96 -0.24 7.79
CA LEU A 120 -4.17 0.49 7.43
C LEU A 120 -5.40 -0.42 7.55
N PRO A 121 -6.10 -0.43 8.68
CA PRO A 121 -7.43 -1.02 8.76
C PRO A 121 -8.38 -0.26 7.83
N TYR A 122 -9.16 -0.99 7.04
CA TYR A 122 -10.20 -0.41 6.21
C TYR A 122 -11.38 -1.37 6.10
N MET A 123 -12.51 -0.85 5.64
CA MET A 123 -13.76 -1.57 5.48
C MET A 123 -14.29 -1.43 4.06
N MET A 124 -14.88 -2.50 3.53
CA MET A 124 -15.50 -2.51 2.22
C MET A 124 -17.01 -2.38 2.34
N GLY A 125 -17.54 -1.20 2.03
CA GLY A 125 -18.97 -0.90 2.11
C GLY A 125 -19.34 -0.13 3.38
N HIS A 126 -20.64 -0.10 3.70
CA HIS A 126 -21.16 0.64 4.84
C HIS A 126 -20.89 -0.10 6.16
N PRO A 127 -20.50 0.57 7.26
CA PRO A 127 -20.21 -0.06 8.55
C PRO A 127 -21.36 -0.82 9.19
N ASP A 128 -22.59 -0.39 8.93
CA ASP A 128 -23.77 -1.11 9.41
C ASP A 128 -24.15 -2.34 8.55
N SER A 129 -23.36 -2.65 7.51
CA SER A 129 -23.57 -3.87 6.73
C SER A 129 -23.25 -5.10 7.59
N PRO A 130 -24.07 -6.16 7.56
CA PRO A 130 -23.78 -7.40 8.27
C PRO A 130 -22.59 -8.18 7.66
N TYR A 131 -22.06 -7.72 6.52
CA TYR A 131 -20.91 -8.31 5.82
C TYR A 131 -19.65 -7.42 5.86
N ALA A 132 -19.71 -6.29 6.58
CA ALA A 132 -18.59 -5.36 6.73
C ALA A 132 -17.55 -5.85 7.76
#